data_AF-D9WNT1-F1
#
_entry.id   AF-D9WNT1-F1
#
_cell.length_a   1.000
_cell.length_b   1.000
_cell.length_c   1.000
_cell.angle_alpha   90.00
_cell.angle_beta   90.00
_cell.angle_gamma   90.00
#
_symmetry.space_group_name_H-M   'P 1'
#
loop_
_entity.id
_entity.type
_entity.pdbx_description
1 polymer ?
#
loop_
_entity_poly.entity_id
_entity_poly.type
_entity_poly.pdbx_seq_one_letter_code
_entity_poly.pdbx_strand_id
1 'polypeptide(L)'
;MSPEVLTAGRADRAAPRLASFVRELSTAAPRARISLLCHSYGSLVCARAASGLEVADIVLYGSPGVGADSVGQLHSRAAVWAGRGAHDWIADVPHVRIPLLVTTVGLGTDPVSKEFGARSFDAGEGGHSDYLKPGSVSLRSLARIVGDGHA
;
A
#
# COMPACT_ATOMS: atom_id res chain seq x y z
N MET A 1 -0.77 -1.65 -20.94
CA MET A 1 -1.38 -1.70 -19.60
C MET A 1 -2.88 -1.44 -19.72
N SER A 2 -3.74 -2.16 -18.99
CA SER A 2 -5.20 -1.94 -19.02
C SER A 2 -5.59 -0.74 -18.13
N PRO A 3 -6.57 0.10 -18.52
CA PRO A 3 -7.04 1.22 -17.71
C PRO A 3 -7.61 0.81 -16.34
N GLU A 4 -8.03 -0.45 -16.19
CA GLU A 4 -8.62 -0.96 -14.95
C GLU A 4 -7.63 -1.00 -13.77
N VAL A 5 -6.32 -0.94 -14.04
CA VAL A 5 -5.29 -0.85 -13.00
C VAL A 5 -5.22 0.58 -12.41
N LEU A 6 -5.92 1.54 -13.00
CA LEU A 6 -6.03 2.91 -12.53
C LEU A 6 -7.40 3.21 -11.87
N THR A 7 -8.23 2.19 -11.66
CA THR A 7 -9.56 2.32 -11.03
C THR A 7 -9.71 1.39 -9.82
N ALA A 8 -10.66 1.68 -8.93
CA ALA A 8 -10.84 0.93 -7.69
C ALA A 8 -11.56 -0.42 -7.85
N GLY A 9 -12.26 -0.66 -8.96
CA GLY A 9 -13.20 -1.79 -9.05
C GLY A 9 -12.60 -3.20 -8.95
N ARG A 10 -11.32 -3.40 -9.28
CA ARG A 10 -10.65 -4.70 -9.01
C ARG A 10 -10.24 -4.83 -7.55
N ALA A 11 -9.76 -3.75 -6.95
CA ALA A 11 -9.41 -3.71 -5.54
C ALA A 11 -10.63 -3.92 -4.64
N ASP A 12 -11.77 -3.30 -4.96
CA ASP A 12 -13.01 -3.46 -4.21
C ASP A 12 -13.49 -4.93 -4.21
N ARG A 13 -13.27 -5.65 -5.31
CA ARG A 13 -13.58 -7.10 -5.39
C ARG A 13 -12.57 -7.98 -4.65
N ALA A 14 -11.30 -7.57 -4.57
CA ALA A 14 -10.24 -8.34 -3.93
C ALA A 14 -10.18 -8.14 -2.41
N ALA A 15 -10.52 -6.95 -1.92
CA ALA A 15 -10.39 -6.57 -0.51
C ALA A 15 -11.12 -7.50 0.47
N PRO A 16 -12.39 -7.95 0.23
CA PRO A 16 -13.07 -8.87 1.14
C PRO A 16 -12.34 -10.21 1.30
N ARG A 17 -11.70 -10.72 0.23
CA ARG A 17 -10.94 -11.97 0.26
C ARG A 17 -9.65 -11.82 1.07
N LEU A 18 -8.94 -10.71 0.90
CA LEU A 18 -7.76 -10.39 1.71
C LEU A 18 -8.15 -10.28 3.20
N ALA A 19 -9.26 -9.59 3.49
CA ALA A 19 -9.72 -9.44 4.86
C ALA A 19 -10.12 -10.78 5.51
N SER A 20 -10.75 -11.70 4.77
CA SER A 20 -11.03 -13.05 5.26
C SER A 20 -9.75 -13.81 5.58
N PHE A 21 -8.80 -13.79 4.66
CA PHE A 21 -7.53 -14.49 4.82
C PHE A 21 -6.76 -13.99 6.06
N VAL A 22 -6.70 -12.68 6.27
CA VAL A 22 -6.04 -12.10 7.46
C VAL A 22 -6.76 -12.53 8.75
N ARG A 23 -8.09 -12.53 8.79
CA ARG A 23 -8.84 -13.01 9.97
C ARG A 23 -8.61 -14.49 10.26
N GLU A 24 -8.53 -15.32 9.22
CA GLU A 24 -8.21 -16.74 9.35
C GLU A 24 -6.79 -16.93 9.89
N LEU A 25 -5.81 -16.17 9.40
CA LEU A 25 -4.45 -16.17 9.91
C LEU A 25 -4.38 -15.74 11.39
N SER A 26 -5.06 -14.66 11.77
CA SER A 26 -5.11 -14.20 13.16
C SER A 26 -5.75 -15.24 14.08
N THR A 27 -6.72 -16.01 13.59
CA THR A 27 -7.34 -17.12 14.34
C THR A 27 -6.39 -18.30 14.48
N ALA A 28 -5.69 -18.67 13.40
CA ALA A 28 -4.77 -19.81 13.37
C ALA A 28 -3.46 -19.54 14.14
N ALA A 29 -3.01 -18.29 14.18
CA ALA A 29 -1.79 -17.86 14.86
C ALA A 29 -2.04 -16.59 15.70
N PRO A 30 -2.74 -16.66 16.85
CA PRO A 30 -3.17 -15.49 17.62
C PRO A 30 -2.03 -14.61 18.17
N ARG A 31 -0.80 -15.14 18.23
CA ARG A 31 0.39 -14.41 18.68
C ARG A 31 1.26 -13.91 17.53
N ALA A 32 0.89 -14.17 16.28
CA ALA A 32 1.66 -13.73 15.13
C ALA A 32 1.51 -12.21 14.94
N ARG A 33 2.62 -11.53 14.70
CA ARG A 33 2.61 -10.17 14.18
C ARG A 33 2.39 -10.25 12.66
N ILE A 34 1.24 -9.78 12.18
CA ILE A 34 0.91 -9.78 10.75
C ILE A 34 1.22 -8.40 10.17
N SER A 35 1.95 -8.36 9.06
CA SER A 35 2.22 -7.15 8.29
C SER A 35 1.79 -7.34 6.84
N LEU A 36 1.20 -6.33 6.23
CA LEU A 36 0.84 -6.33 4.81
C LEU A 36 1.86 -5.54 4.01
N LEU A 37 2.56 -6.22 3.09
CA LEU A 37 3.47 -5.58 2.14
C LEU A 37 2.77 -5.42 0.79
N CYS A 38 2.41 -4.20 0.45
CA CYS A 38 1.48 -3.88 -0.62
C CYS A 38 2.18 -3.10 -1.74
N HIS A 39 2.58 -3.82 -2.79
CA HIS A 39 3.25 -3.25 -3.96
C HIS A 39 2.25 -2.75 -5.01
N SER A 40 2.54 -1.60 -5.65
CA SER A 40 1.81 -1.16 -6.84
C SER A 40 0.29 -1.13 -6.59
N TYR A 41 -0.52 -1.67 -7.51
CA TYR A 41 -1.97 -1.79 -7.35
C TYR A 41 -2.39 -2.55 -6.07
N GLY A 42 -1.55 -3.44 -5.55
CA GLY A 42 -1.76 -4.11 -4.26
C GLY A 42 -1.91 -3.12 -3.10
N SER A 43 -1.32 -1.93 -3.20
CA SER A 43 -1.54 -0.83 -2.24
C SER A 43 -3.02 -0.48 -2.09
N LEU A 44 -3.73 -0.39 -3.22
CA LEU A 44 -5.16 -0.08 -3.23
C LEU A 44 -5.98 -1.23 -2.64
N VAL A 45 -5.63 -2.48 -2.94
CA VAL A 45 -6.28 -3.67 -2.34
C VAL A 45 -6.14 -3.67 -0.82
N CYS A 46 -4.93 -3.45 -0.32
CA CYS A 46 -4.67 -3.38 1.11
C CYS A 46 -5.43 -2.24 1.78
N ALA A 47 -5.43 -1.06 1.18
CA ALA A 47 -6.16 0.10 1.71
C ALA A 47 -7.68 -0.14 1.76
N ARG A 48 -8.26 -0.74 0.72
CA ARG A 48 -9.68 -1.12 0.70
C ARG A 48 -10.03 -2.18 1.74
N ALA A 49 -9.08 -3.05 2.08
CA ALA A 49 -9.26 -4.06 3.11
C ALA A 49 -8.97 -3.54 4.53
N ALA A 50 -8.26 -2.43 4.69
CA ALA A 50 -7.58 -2.02 5.93
C ALA A 50 -8.50 -1.83 7.15
N SER A 51 -9.74 -1.42 6.91
CA SER A 51 -10.73 -1.20 7.97
C SER A 51 -11.05 -2.52 8.67
N GLY A 52 -10.76 -2.59 9.97
CA GLY A 52 -11.02 -3.76 10.80
C GLY A 52 -10.05 -4.94 10.63
N LEU A 53 -8.89 -4.74 9.97
CA LEU A 53 -7.82 -5.73 10.00
C LEU A 53 -6.98 -5.60 11.27
N GLU A 54 -6.76 -6.74 11.92
CA GLU A 54 -5.82 -6.89 13.04
C GLU A 54 -4.41 -7.16 12.47
N VAL A 55 -3.79 -6.12 11.91
CA VAL A 55 -2.41 -6.14 11.40
C VAL A 55 -1.58 -5.05 12.07
N ALA A 56 -0.29 -5.31 12.25
CA ALA A 56 0.62 -4.38 12.88
C ALA A 56 1.05 -3.27 11.92
N ASP A 57 1.35 -3.63 10.68
CA ASP A 57 1.86 -2.71 9.66
C ASP A 57 1.13 -2.90 8.32
N ILE A 58 0.89 -1.79 7.64
CA ILE A 58 0.53 -1.74 6.22
C ILE A 58 1.61 -0.93 5.51
N VAL A 59 2.38 -1.59 4.65
CA VAL A 59 3.52 -0.98 3.95
C VAL A 59 3.18 -0.84 2.48
N LEU A 60 3.01 0.41 2.04
CA LEU A 60 2.64 0.81 0.69
C LEU A 60 3.91 1.16 -0.09
N TYR A 61 4.20 0.47 -1.19
CA TYR A 61 5.41 0.77 -1.95
C TYR A 61 5.24 0.65 -3.46
N GLY A 62 5.90 1.57 -4.18
CA GLY A 62 5.65 1.77 -5.61
C GLY A 62 4.18 2.03 -5.90
N SER A 63 3.48 2.76 -5.02
CA SER A 63 2.03 2.90 -5.08
C SER A 63 1.59 3.95 -6.11
N PRO A 64 0.57 3.66 -6.96
CA PRO A 64 -0.12 4.69 -7.73
C PRO A 64 -1.14 5.49 -6.89
N GLY A 65 -1.32 5.12 -5.62
CA GLY A 65 -2.33 5.66 -4.70
C GLY A 65 -3.23 4.57 -4.12
N VAL A 66 -4.03 4.96 -3.13
CA VAL A 66 -4.78 4.03 -2.27
C VAL A 66 -6.28 4.31 -2.17
N GLY A 67 -6.78 5.23 -2.98
CA GLY A 67 -8.19 5.61 -3.02
C GLY A 67 -8.65 6.38 -1.77
N ALA A 68 -7.71 6.93 -1.00
CA ALA A 68 -7.94 7.71 0.22
C ALA A 68 -7.01 8.93 0.22
N ASP A 69 -7.45 10.01 0.88
CA ASP A 69 -6.75 11.29 0.89
C ASP A 69 -5.82 11.44 2.10
N SER A 70 -5.97 10.59 3.12
CA SER A 70 -5.07 10.51 4.29
C SER A 70 -5.11 9.12 4.95
N VAL A 71 -4.10 8.80 5.77
CA VAL A 71 -4.06 7.58 6.58
C VAL A 71 -5.28 7.42 7.49
N GLY A 72 -5.86 8.53 7.96
CA GLY A 72 -7.05 8.50 8.83
C GLY A 72 -8.29 7.93 8.14
N GLN A 73 -8.38 8.07 6.80
CA GLN A 73 -9.48 7.52 6.01
C GLN A 73 -9.36 6.01 5.75
N LEU A 74 -8.23 5.38 6.11
CA LEU A 74 -8.10 3.93 6.04
C LEU A 74 -8.84 3.21 7.18
N HIS A 75 -9.19 3.94 8.25
CA HIS A 75 -9.85 3.41 9.44
C HIS A 75 -9.16 2.18 10.03
N SER A 76 -7.82 2.15 9.97
CA SER A 76 -6.98 1.07 10.49
C SER A 76 -6.26 1.50 11.77
N ARG A 77 -5.97 0.53 12.63
CA ARG A 77 -5.08 0.70 13.80
C ARG A 77 -3.61 0.43 13.46
N ALA A 78 -3.33 -0.09 12.27
CA ALA A 78 -1.99 -0.44 11.83
C ALA A 78 -1.11 0.81 11.66
N ALA A 79 0.20 0.65 11.86
CA ALA A 79 1.15 1.64 11.40
C ALA A 79 1.20 1.61 9.86
N VAL A 80 0.99 2.76 9.23
CA VAL A 80 1.02 2.89 7.77
C VAL A 80 2.36 3.45 7.34
N TRP A 81 3.04 2.74 6.47
CA TRP A 81 4.33 3.11 5.91
C TRP A 81 4.22 3.32 4.40
N ALA A 82 4.99 4.25 3.86
CA ALA A 82 5.05 4.51 2.43
C ALA A 82 6.48 4.75 1.93
N GLY A 83 6.81 4.19 0.78
CA GLY A 83 8.12 4.38 0.14
C GLY A 83 8.04 4.18 -1.37
N ARG A 84 8.80 4.98 -2.13
CA ARG A 84 8.88 4.89 -3.58
C ARG A 84 10.34 5.03 -3.99
N GLY A 85 10.80 4.13 -4.86
CA GLY A 85 12.14 4.20 -5.41
C GLY A 85 12.30 5.43 -6.29
N ALA A 86 13.47 6.07 -6.27
CA ALA A 86 13.69 7.35 -6.95
C ALA A 86 13.48 7.28 -8.48
N HIS A 87 13.71 6.12 -9.09
CA HIS A 87 13.52 5.87 -10.52
C HIS A 87 12.21 5.11 -10.82
N ASP A 88 11.28 5.03 -9.88
CA ASP A 88 9.98 4.42 -10.12
C ASP A 88 9.08 5.37 -10.93
N TRP A 89 8.82 4.98 -12.18
CA TRP A 89 7.92 5.67 -13.11
C TRP A 89 6.50 5.89 -12.57
N ILE A 90 6.09 5.16 -11.52
CA ILE A 90 4.77 5.34 -10.90
C ILE A 90 4.58 6.75 -10.33
N ALA A 91 5.66 7.50 -10.08
CA ALA A 91 5.62 8.92 -9.73
C ALA A 91 4.93 9.79 -10.79
N ASP A 92 4.96 9.35 -12.06
CA ASP A 92 4.39 10.08 -13.19
C ASP A 92 2.91 9.73 -13.44
N VAL A 93 2.33 8.81 -12.65
CA VAL A 93 0.91 8.46 -12.75
C VAL A 93 0.06 9.54 -12.05
N PRO A 94 -0.93 10.13 -12.72
CA PRO A 94 -1.77 11.16 -12.11
C PRO A 94 -2.48 10.65 -10.84
N HIS A 95 -2.14 11.24 -9.70
CA HIS A 95 -2.72 10.91 -8.38
C HIS A 95 -4.06 11.64 -8.10
N VAL A 96 -4.66 12.29 -9.08
CA VAL A 96 -5.88 13.09 -8.92
C VAL A 96 -7.13 12.32 -9.34
N ARG A 97 -8.18 12.34 -8.51
CA ARG A 97 -9.51 11.82 -8.85
C ARG A 97 -10.18 12.66 -9.94
N ILE A 98 -10.14 12.21 -11.19
CA ILE A 98 -10.89 12.73 -12.33
C ILE A 98 -12.20 11.92 -12.45
N PRO A 99 -13.37 12.51 -12.13
CA PRO A 99 -14.65 11.90 -12.44
C PRO A 99 -14.83 11.89 -13.97
N LEU A 100 -14.74 10.72 -14.59
CA LEU A 100 -15.29 10.47 -15.91
C LEU A 100 -16.76 10.06 -15.77
N LEU A 101 -17.56 10.27 -16.82
CA LEU A 101 -19.01 10.01 -16.91
C LEU A 101 -19.50 8.66 -16.34
N VAL A 102 -18.60 7.68 -16.13
CA VAL A 102 -18.88 6.33 -15.62
C VAL A 102 -17.91 5.84 -14.53
N THR A 103 -16.82 6.56 -14.20
CA THR A 103 -15.81 6.10 -13.22
C THR A 103 -14.94 7.24 -12.68
N THR A 104 -14.35 7.07 -11.49
CA THR A 104 -13.33 8.01 -10.97
C THR A 104 -11.94 7.46 -11.32
N VAL A 105 -11.19 8.21 -12.14
CA VAL A 105 -9.78 7.93 -12.46
C VAL A 105 -8.92 8.60 -11.41
N GLY A 106 -7.98 7.90 -10.78
CA GLY A 106 -7.09 8.49 -9.77
C GLY A 106 -7.39 8.00 -8.36
N LEU A 107 -6.31 7.79 -7.61
CA LEU A 107 -6.31 6.99 -6.39
C LEU A 107 -6.03 7.84 -5.13
N GLY A 108 -6.48 9.10 -5.14
CA GLY A 108 -6.29 10.03 -4.02
C GLY A 108 -4.84 10.46 -3.82
N THR A 109 -4.59 11.14 -2.71
CA THR A 109 -3.27 11.67 -2.34
C THR A 109 -2.16 10.62 -2.47
N ASP A 110 -1.01 11.03 -3.01
CA ASP A 110 0.17 10.17 -3.13
C ASP A 110 0.62 9.66 -1.74
N PRO A 111 0.70 8.34 -1.51
CA PRO A 111 1.05 7.79 -0.20
C PRO A 111 2.41 8.23 0.34
N VAL A 112 3.38 8.59 -0.51
CA VAL A 112 4.70 9.08 -0.05
C VAL A 112 4.71 10.58 0.28
N SER A 113 3.63 11.29 -0.05
CA SER A 113 3.50 12.71 0.26
C SER A 113 3.31 12.94 1.76
N LYS A 114 3.72 14.12 2.25
CA LYS A 114 3.54 14.48 3.66
C LYS A 114 2.07 14.63 4.03
N GLU A 115 1.26 15.07 3.07
CA GLU A 115 -0.17 15.33 3.19
C GLU A 115 -0.95 14.05 3.48
N PHE A 116 -0.50 12.90 2.94
CA PHE A 116 -1.15 11.62 3.21
C PHE A 116 -0.98 11.16 4.67
N GLY A 117 0.17 11.48 5.29
CA GLY A 117 0.45 11.21 6.70
C GLY A 117 0.96 9.80 7.03
N ALA A 118 1.42 9.03 6.03
CA ALA A 118 2.12 7.77 6.28
C ALA A 118 3.56 8.01 6.78
N ARG A 119 4.11 7.04 7.49
CA ARG A 119 5.53 7.03 7.87
C ARG A 119 6.36 6.75 6.62
N SER A 120 7.26 7.65 6.25
CA SER A 120 8.14 7.40 5.13
C SER A 120 9.21 6.36 5.49
N PHE A 121 9.63 5.57 4.51
CA PHE A 121 10.83 4.74 4.60
C PHE A 121 11.69 4.91 3.35
N ASP A 122 13.00 4.67 3.49
CA ASP A 122 13.92 4.72 2.36
C ASP A 122 13.75 3.50 1.45
N ALA A 123 13.28 3.73 0.23
CA ALA A 123 13.12 2.72 -0.81
C ALA A 123 14.32 2.67 -1.79
N GLY A 124 15.27 3.59 -1.66
CA GLY A 124 16.44 3.74 -2.51
C GLY A 124 16.12 4.17 -3.95
N GLU A 125 17.05 3.85 -4.85
CA GLU A 125 17.05 4.32 -6.24
C GLU A 125 16.40 3.33 -7.23
N GLY A 126 15.75 2.26 -6.75
CA GLY A 126 15.21 1.22 -7.62
C GLY A 126 14.04 1.68 -8.49
N GLY A 127 13.83 1.01 -9.62
CA GLY A 127 12.62 1.16 -10.43
C GLY A 127 11.45 0.32 -9.88
N HIS A 128 10.31 0.39 -10.56
CA HIS A 128 9.03 -0.20 -10.09
C HIS A 128 9.10 -1.70 -9.72
N SER A 129 9.98 -2.46 -10.37
CA SER A 129 10.12 -3.91 -10.19
C SER A 129 11.30 -4.30 -9.29
N ASP A 130 11.96 -3.33 -8.66
CA ASP A 130 13.25 -3.54 -8.00
C ASP A 130 13.18 -3.67 -6.47
N TYR A 131 12.01 -3.37 -5.88
CA TYR A 131 11.84 -3.26 -4.42
C TYR A 131 12.27 -4.49 -3.62
N LEU A 132 12.15 -5.69 -4.20
CA LEU A 132 12.47 -6.96 -3.54
C LEU A 132 13.76 -7.61 -4.07
N LYS A 133 14.54 -6.90 -4.91
CA LYS A 133 15.83 -7.41 -5.38
C LYS A 133 16.78 -7.62 -4.19
N PRO A 134 17.53 -8.75 -4.15
CA PRO A 134 18.53 -8.97 -3.12
C PRO A 134 19.51 -7.80 -3.02
N GLY A 135 19.78 -7.35 -1.79
CA GLY A 135 20.71 -6.24 -1.54
C GLY A 135 20.14 -4.84 -1.81
N SER A 136 18.88 -4.70 -2.22
CA SER A 136 18.26 -3.38 -2.38
C SER A 136 18.04 -2.68 -1.02
N VAL A 137 18.03 -1.34 -1.05
CA VAL A 137 17.69 -0.51 0.13
C VAL A 137 16.26 -0.81 0.58
N SER A 138 15.32 -0.81 -0.36
CA SER A 138 13.91 -1.15 -0.11
C SER A 138 13.76 -2.48 0.64
N LEU A 139 14.39 -3.57 0.16
CA LEU A 139 14.24 -4.87 0.82
C LEU A 139 14.75 -4.84 2.28
N ARG A 140 15.85 -4.13 2.55
CA ARG A 140 16.35 -3.94 3.92
C ARG A 140 15.39 -3.13 4.79
N SER A 141 14.79 -2.07 4.26
CA SER A 141 13.81 -1.25 4.99
C SER A 141 12.53 -2.04 5.27
N LEU A 142 12.00 -2.76 4.27
CA LEU A 142 10.84 -3.64 4.43
C LEU A 142 11.07 -4.72 5.50
N ALA A 143 12.26 -5.34 5.51
CA ALA A 143 12.62 -6.35 6.50
C ALA A 143 12.68 -5.77 7.93
N ARG A 144 13.22 -4.55 8.10
CA ARG A 144 13.27 -3.86 9.41
C ARG A 144 11.87 -3.48 9.90
N ILE A 145 10.98 -3.05 9.00
CA ILE A 145 9.59 -2.71 9.37
C ILE A 145 8.87 -3.96 9.89
N VAL A 146 8.96 -5.08 9.16
CA VAL A 146 8.27 -6.32 9.53
C VAL A 146 8.88 -6.98 10.77
N GLY A 147 10.21 -6.90 10.93
CA GLY A 147 10.91 -7.48 12.07
C GLY A 147 10.71 -6.71 13.37
N ASP A 148 10.98 -5.39 13.32
CA ASP A 148 11.15 -4.59 14.53
C ASP A 148 10.20 -3.37 14.60
N GLY A 149 9.40 -3.12 13.57
CA GLY A 149 8.50 -1.96 13.49
C GLY A 149 9.22 -0.63 13.21
N HIS A 150 10.42 -0.69 12.62
CA HIS A 150 11.27 0.46 12.33
C HIS A 150 11.73 0.46 10.87
N ALA A 151 11.94 1.64 10.29
CA ALA A 151 12.38 1.82 8.90
C ALA A 151 13.87 2.13 8.75
#